data_AF-A0A382U245-F1
#
_entry.id   AF-A0A382U245-F1
#
_cell.length_a   1.000
_cell.length_b   1.000
_cell.length_c   1.000
_cell.angle_alpha   90.00
_cell.angle_beta   90.00
_cell.angle_gamma   90.00
#
_symmetry.space_group_name_H-M   'P 1'
#
loop_
_entity.id
_entity.type
_entity.pdbx_description
1 polymer ?
#
loop_
_entity_poly.entity_id
_entity_poly.type
_entity_poly.pdbx_seq_one_letter_code
_entity_poly.pdbx_strand_id
1 'polypeptide(L)'
;MGADIKQTDDGGYIVAGCYDKKAWMMKTDVYGKKQWEKTYSLGVNIPHRLLAPWAVIQTSDGGYLLASHKGVLKTDSSGTMLWKIKGFPGNAGQDPNYEDVIEHSNGNYYLVGGP
;
A
#
# COMPACT_ATOMS: atom_id res chain seq x y z
N MET A 1 -3.46 3.00 -15.16
CA MET A 1 -2.52 3.11 -14.02
C MET A 1 -3.29 2.65 -12.80
N GLY A 2 -2.78 1.69 -12.03
CA GLY A 2 -3.37 1.39 -10.72
C GLY A 2 -2.81 2.38 -9.71
N ALA A 3 -3.69 3.09 -9.02
CA ALA A 3 -3.36 4.00 -7.93
C ALA A 3 -4.59 4.05 -7.02
N ASP A 4 -4.36 4.27 -5.73
CA ASP A 4 -5.42 4.47 -4.76
C ASP A 4 -5.13 5.71 -3.93
N ILE A 5 -6.19 6.34 -3.44
CA ILE A 5 -6.15 7.51 -2.60
C ILE A 5 -7.21 7.40 -1.51
N LYS A 6 -6.81 7.65 -0.26
CA LYS A 6 -7.73 7.74 0.88
C LYS A 6 -7.48 9.01 1.67
N GLN A 7 -8.58 9.57 2.19
CA GLN A 7 -8.48 10.61 3.20
C GLN A 7 -7.94 10.00 4.50
N THR A 8 -7.15 10.78 5.23
CA THR A 8 -6.56 10.40 6.52
C THR A 8 -7.28 11.12 7.67
N ASP A 9 -7.12 10.63 8.90
CA ASP A 9 -7.81 11.15 10.10
C ASP A 9 -7.48 12.62 10.40
N ASP A 10 -6.30 13.08 9.99
CA ASP A 10 -5.88 14.47 10.07
C ASP A 10 -6.49 15.36 8.96
N GLY A 11 -7.39 14.80 8.16
CA GLY A 11 -8.06 15.43 7.02
C GLY A 11 -7.24 15.53 5.74
N GLY A 12 -5.96 15.14 5.76
CA GLY A 12 -5.12 15.05 4.57
C GLY A 12 -5.41 13.80 3.73
N TYR A 13 -4.47 13.42 2.86
CA TYR A 13 -4.64 12.28 1.95
C TYR A 13 -3.38 11.43 1.88
N ILE A 14 -3.57 10.10 1.86
CA ILE A 14 -2.54 9.15 1.49
C ILE A 14 -2.81 8.65 0.06
N VAL A 15 -1.80 8.70 -0.79
CA VAL A 15 -1.83 8.23 -2.17
C VAL A 15 -0.85 7.08 -2.31
N ALA A 16 -1.23 6.03 -3.04
CA ALA A 16 -0.35 4.92 -3.35
C ALA A 16 -0.38 4.56 -4.85
N GLY A 17 0.74 4.02 -5.32
CA GLY A 17 0.88 3.57 -6.70
C GLY A 17 2.27 3.02 -7.00
N CYS A 18 2.69 3.14 -8.26
CA CYS A 18 4.00 2.68 -8.73
C CYS A 18 4.82 3.85 -9.28
N TYR A 19 6.07 3.96 -8.83
CA TYR A 19 7.06 4.89 -9.38
C TYR A 19 8.39 4.14 -9.55
N ASP A 20 9.00 4.22 -10.75
CA ASP A 20 10.25 3.54 -11.07
C ASP A 20 10.27 2.04 -10.67
N LYS A 21 9.21 1.31 -11.04
CA LYS A 21 9.01 -0.12 -10.72
C LYS A 21 9.06 -0.44 -9.22
N LYS A 22 8.80 0.55 -8.36
CA LYS A 22 8.69 0.40 -6.91
C LYS A 22 7.31 0.82 -6.46
N ALA A 23 6.87 0.22 -5.35
CA ALA A 23 5.71 0.74 -4.63
C ALA A 23 6.04 2.17 -4.20
N TRP A 24 5.08 3.07 -4.34
CA TRP A 24 5.24 4.49 -4.06
C TRP A 24 4.07 4.96 -3.21
N MET A 25 4.36 5.78 -2.20
CA MET A 25 3.34 6.43 -1.38
C MET A 25 3.68 7.89 -1.16
N MET A 26 2.65 8.72 -1.10
CA MET A 26 2.76 10.14 -0.78
C MET A 26 1.64 10.55 0.16
N LYS A 27 2.00 11.27 1.23
CA LYS A 27 1.06 11.90 2.14
C LYS A 27 0.99 13.40 1.86
N THR A 28 -0.22 13.93 1.85
CA THR A 28 -0.49 15.37 1.81
C THR A 28 -1.20 15.84 3.08
N ASP A 29 -1.16 17.14 3.33
CA ASP A 29 -2.09 17.79 4.25
C ASP A 29 -3.48 18.00 3.61
N VAL A 30 -4.38 18.64 4.36
CA VAL A 30 -5.75 19.00 3.94
C VAL A 30 -5.81 19.90 2.71
N TYR A 31 -4.74 20.63 2.40
CA TYR A 31 -4.64 21.54 1.26
C TYR A 31 -3.93 20.91 0.06
N GLY A 32 -3.58 19.62 0.15
CA GLY A 32 -2.85 18.92 -0.90
C GLY A 32 -1.34 19.20 -0.91
N LYS A 33 -0.79 19.88 0.11
CA LYS A 33 0.66 20.08 0.22
C LYS A 33 1.33 18.78 0.68
N LYS A 34 2.35 18.36 -0.07
CA LYS A 34 3.14 17.16 0.25
C LYS A 34 3.80 17.28 1.63
N GLN A 35 3.52 16.32 2.50
CA GLN A 35 4.19 16.15 3.80
C GLN A 35 5.39 15.19 3.65
N TRP A 36 5.20 14.06 2.99
CA TRP A 36 6.27 13.12 2.67
C TRP A 36 5.94 12.29 1.42
N GLU A 37 6.97 11.74 0.80
CA GLU A 37 6.88 10.85 -0.36
C GLU A 37 8.03 9.84 -0.33
N LYS A 38 7.71 8.56 -0.52
CA LYS A 38 8.67 7.46 -0.39
C LYS A 38 8.41 6.35 -1.40
N THR A 39 9.46 5.60 -1.71
CA THR A 39 9.38 4.38 -2.52
C THR A 39 9.82 3.17 -1.71
N TYR A 40 9.24 2.01 -2.01
CA TYR A 40 9.45 0.75 -1.30
C TYR A 40 9.69 -0.41 -2.25
N SER A 41 10.68 -1.24 -1.90
CA SER A 41 11.06 -2.42 -2.67
C SER A 41 10.25 -3.64 -2.25
N LEU A 42 9.09 -3.82 -2.89
CA LEU A 42 8.25 -5.04 -2.80
C LEU A 42 8.60 -6.10 -3.87
N GLY A 43 9.56 -5.82 -4.76
CA GLY A 43 9.87 -6.71 -5.89
C GLY A 43 8.86 -6.63 -7.03
N VAL A 44 8.30 -5.43 -7.22
CA VAL A 44 7.32 -5.07 -8.25
C VAL A 44 8.02 -5.01 -9.61
N ASN A 45 8.35 -6.17 -10.17
CA ASN A 45 8.86 -6.29 -11.53
C ASN A 45 7.72 -6.45 -12.51
N ILE A 46 6.88 -5.42 -12.64
CA ILE A 46 5.85 -5.43 -13.67
C ILE A 46 6.39 -4.77 -14.94
N PRO A 47 6.30 -5.41 -16.12
CA PRO A 47 6.36 -4.65 -17.37
C PRO A 47 5.26 -3.58 -17.34
N HIS A 48 5.59 -2.35 -17.74
CA HIS A 48 4.77 -1.11 -17.68
C HIS A 48 3.28 -1.22 -18.10
N ARG A 49 2.86 -2.36 -18.67
CA ARG A 49 1.56 -2.62 -19.28
C ARG A 49 0.59 -3.41 -18.42
N LEU A 50 1.01 -4.08 -17.33
CA LEU A 50 0.06 -4.71 -16.40
C LEU A 50 -0.26 -3.72 -15.27
N LEU A 51 -1.49 -3.25 -15.30
CA LEU A 51 -2.08 -2.32 -14.34
C LEU A 51 -2.46 -3.10 -13.09
N ALA A 52 -1.49 -3.37 -12.21
CA ALA A 52 -1.83 -4.03 -10.96
C ALA A 52 -2.63 -3.10 -10.05
N PRO A 53 -3.62 -3.64 -9.33
CA PRO A 53 -4.33 -2.91 -8.29
C PRO A 53 -3.40 -2.52 -7.16
N TRP A 54 -3.76 -1.41 -6.53
CA TRP A 54 -3.17 -0.94 -5.29
C TRP A 54 -4.33 -0.59 -4.37
N ALA A 55 -4.19 -0.91 -3.09
CA ALA A 55 -5.10 -0.43 -2.06
C ALA A 55 -4.28 0.12 -0.92
N VAL A 56 -4.66 1.28 -0.39
CA VAL A 56 -4.00 1.90 0.74
C VAL A 56 -5.03 2.28 1.79
N ILE A 57 -4.70 2.08 3.06
CA ILE A 57 -5.48 2.59 4.19
C ILE A 57 -4.56 3.20 5.24
N GLN A 58 -5.08 4.18 5.98
CA GLN A 58 -4.51 4.53 7.28
C GLN A 58 -4.96 3.47 8.29
N THR A 59 -4.04 3.07 9.16
CA THR A 59 -4.30 2.10 10.22
C THR A 59 -4.53 2.81 11.55
N SER A 60 -5.20 2.14 12.49
CA SER A 60 -5.60 2.67 13.80
C SER A 60 -4.42 3.15 14.66
N ASP A 61 -3.23 2.60 14.43
CA ASP A 61 -1.97 3.04 15.05
C ASP A 61 -1.37 4.32 14.42
N GLY A 62 -2.07 4.93 13.47
CA GLY A 62 -1.66 6.13 12.74
C GLY A 62 -0.69 5.89 11.58
N GLY A 63 -0.28 4.64 11.33
CA GLY A 63 0.52 4.27 10.16
C GLY A 63 -0.32 3.98 8.92
N TYR A 64 0.29 3.32 7.93
CA TYR A 64 -0.37 3.03 6.66
C TYR A 64 -0.11 1.60 6.20
N LEU A 65 -1.13 0.97 5.65
CA LEU A 65 -1.04 -0.35 5.04
C LEU A 65 -1.28 -0.22 3.55
N LEU A 66 -0.36 -0.77 2.76
CA LEU A 66 -0.44 -0.79 1.30
C LEU A 66 -0.48 -2.25 0.84
N ALA A 67 -1.52 -2.60 0.08
CA ALA A 67 -1.65 -3.86 -0.61
C ALA A 67 -1.43 -3.69 -2.11
N SER A 68 -0.86 -4.72 -2.73
CA SER A 68 -0.55 -4.75 -4.16
C SER A 68 -0.56 -6.19 -4.66
N HIS A 69 -0.51 -6.36 -5.98
CA HIS A 69 -0.32 -7.67 -6.59
C HIS A 69 0.95 -8.44 -6.18
N LYS A 70 1.99 -7.79 -5.63
CA LYS A 70 3.20 -8.48 -5.13
C LYS A 70 3.16 -8.80 -3.64
N GLY A 71 2.19 -8.27 -2.91
CA GLY A 71 2.12 -8.39 -1.47
C GLY A 71 1.80 -7.06 -0.79
N VAL A 72 2.18 -6.99 0.48
CA VAL A 72 1.69 -5.98 1.43
C VAL A 72 2.86 -5.36 2.17
N LEU A 73 2.78 -4.06 2.47
CA LEU A 73 3.71 -3.39 3.38
C LEU A 73 2.94 -2.53 4.38
N LYS A 74 3.48 -2.44 5.59
CA LYS A 74 3.03 -1.53 6.64
C LYS A 74 4.10 -0.49 6.93
N THR A 75 3.68 0.75 7.14
CA THR A 75 4.54 1.83 7.60
C THR A 75 4.04 2.41 8.93
N ASP A 76 4.89 3.21 9.57
CA ASP A 76 4.47 4.19 10.57
C ASP A 76 3.85 5.44 9.89
N SER A 77 3.47 6.42 10.70
CA SER A 77 2.85 7.68 10.25
C SER A 77 3.77 8.58 9.39
N SER A 78 5.10 8.38 9.49
CA SER A 78 6.11 9.08 8.71
C SER A 78 6.45 8.37 7.39
N GLY A 79 5.78 7.25 7.10
CA GLY A 79 6.07 6.39 5.96
C GLY A 79 7.34 5.53 6.15
N THR A 80 7.84 5.34 7.36
CA THR A 80 8.94 4.39 7.59
C THR A 80 8.38 2.98 7.61
N MET A 81 8.92 2.11 6.76
CA MET A 81 8.44 0.73 6.64
C MET A 81 8.72 -0.05 7.94
N LEU A 82 7.66 -0.62 8.51
CA LEU A 82 7.72 -1.45 9.72
C LEU A 82 7.90 -2.93 9.35
N TRP A 83 7.11 -3.40 8.39
CA TRP A 83 7.20 -4.78 7.89
C TRP A 83 6.62 -4.90 6.48
N LYS A 84 6.92 -6.03 5.82
CA LYS A 84 6.34 -6.39 4.53
C LYS A 84 6.13 -7.90 4.40
N ILE A 85 5.10 -8.28 3.66
CA ILE A 85 4.84 -9.65 3.20
C ILE A 85 4.95 -9.65 1.68
N LYS A 86 5.74 -10.58 1.14
CA LYS A 86 5.92 -10.74 -0.31
C LYS A 86 5.29 -12.05 -0.77
N GLY A 87 4.50 -11.98 -1.84
CA GLY A 87 3.79 -13.12 -2.41
C GLY A 87 2.58 -13.56 -1.58
N PHE A 88 2.03 -14.72 -1.93
CA PHE A 88 0.91 -15.34 -1.23
C PHE A 88 1.40 -16.08 0.04
N PRO A 89 0.71 -16.00 1.19
CA PRO A 89 1.06 -16.77 2.39
C PRO A 89 1.14 -18.27 2.09
N GLY A 90 2.30 -18.88 2.34
CA GLY A 90 2.56 -20.29 2.02
C GLY A 90 3.07 -20.54 0.60
N ASN A 91 3.05 -19.54 -0.30
CA ASN A 91 3.66 -19.62 -1.63
C ASN A 91 4.19 -18.24 -2.09
N ALA A 92 5.40 -17.90 -1.66
CA ALA A 92 6.02 -16.60 -1.95
C ALA A 92 6.34 -16.37 -3.44
N GLY A 93 6.28 -17.41 -4.28
CA GLY A 93 6.47 -17.31 -5.73
C GLY A 93 5.19 -16.95 -6.50
N GLN A 94 4.03 -17.06 -5.86
CA GLN A 94 2.74 -16.71 -6.44
C GLN A 94 2.38 -15.27 -6.09
N ASP A 95 1.96 -14.52 -7.09
CA ASP A 95 1.45 -13.16 -6.93
C ASP A 95 0.04 -13.23 -6.32
N PRO A 96 -0.20 -12.60 -5.15
CA PRO A 96 -1.48 -12.68 -4.47
C PRO A 96 -2.59 -11.82 -5.09
N ASN A 97 -2.26 -10.86 -5.97
CA ASN A 97 -3.24 -9.93 -6.58
C ASN A 97 -4.19 -9.30 -5.56
N TYR A 98 -3.65 -8.78 -4.45
CA TYR A 98 -4.48 -8.10 -3.46
C TYR A 98 -5.10 -6.83 -4.06
N GLU A 99 -6.43 -6.81 -4.10
CA GLU A 99 -7.27 -5.77 -4.70
C GLU A 99 -7.73 -4.75 -3.66
N ASP A 100 -7.98 -5.20 -2.42
CA ASP A 100 -8.46 -4.34 -1.34
C ASP A 100 -7.95 -4.82 0.03
N VAL A 101 -7.93 -3.89 0.98
CA VAL A 101 -7.45 -4.11 2.33
C VAL A 101 -8.28 -3.35 3.35
N ILE A 102 -8.64 -4.03 4.44
CA ILE A 102 -9.31 -3.43 5.59
C ILE A 102 -8.62 -3.84 6.89
N GLU A 103 -8.57 -2.92 7.84
CA GLU A 103 -8.27 -3.24 9.23
C GLU A 103 -9.57 -3.58 9.96
N HIS A 104 -9.53 -4.65 10.75
CA HIS A 104 -10.63 -5.05 11.62
C HIS A 104 -10.39 -4.56 13.04
N SER A 105 -11.47 -4.35 13.80
CA SER A 105 -11.43 -3.81 15.17
C SER A 105 -10.61 -4.62 16.19
N ASN A 106 -10.20 -5.85 15.84
CA ASN A 106 -9.30 -6.68 16.63
C ASN A 106 -7.80 -6.46 16.31
N GLY A 107 -7.47 -5.50 15.44
CA GLY A 107 -6.12 -5.20 14.99
C GLY A 107 -5.58 -6.10 13.88
N ASN A 108 -6.39 -7.03 13.36
CA ASN A 108 -6.02 -7.85 12.21
C ASN A 108 -6.37 -7.14 10.90
N TYR A 109 -5.71 -7.56 9.82
CA TYR A 109 -5.96 -7.06 8.48
C TYR A 109 -6.57 -8.14 7.61
N TYR A 110 -7.65 -7.80 6.91
CA TYR A 110 -8.20 -8.64 5.85
C TYR A 110 -7.72 -8.10 4.51
N LEU A 111 -7.13 -9.00 3.72
CA LEU A 111 -6.65 -8.74 2.38
C LEU A 111 -7.53 -9.56 1.44
N VAL A 112 -8.15 -8.91 0.47
CA VAL A 112 -8.97 -9.59 -0.54
C VAL A 112 -8.33 -9.42 -1.91
N GLY A 113 -8.34 -10.50 -2.68
CA GLY A 113 -7.63 -10.62 -3.95
C GLY A 113 -7.58 -12.08 -4.37
N GLY A 114 -7.32 -12.35 -5.65
CA GLY A 114 -7.30 -13.71 -6.18
C GLY A 114 -6.33 -13.87 -7.36
N PRO A 115 -5.66 -15.02 -7.48
CA PRO A 115 -4.83 -15.35 -8.64
C PRO A 115 -5.63 -15.49 -9.94
#